data_AF-F9EJP8-F1
#
_entry.id   AF-F9EJP8-F1
#
_cell.length_a   1.000
_cell.length_b   1.000
_cell.length_c   1.000
_cell.angle_alpha   90.00
_cell.angle_beta   90.00
_cell.angle_gamma   90.00
#
_symmetry.space_group_name_H-M   'P 1'
#
loop_
_entity.id
_entity.type
_entity.pdbx_description
1 polymer ?
#
loop_
_entity_poly.entity_id
_entity_poly.type
_entity_poly.pdbx_seq_one_letter_code
_entity_poly.pdbx_strand_id
1 'polypeptide(L)'
;MKVENCDVVIIGSGVAGLICALTLDKSFKIILLTKKKLKDSNSYLAQGGISVCRGKEDREEYIEDTLIAGHYKNDREAVEILVDESEEAIKTLIENGVKFTGDKKGLFYTREGGHRKFRILYCEDQTGKYIMESLIERILERDNIKIIEDCEFLDIIEKENNCLGILAKKKKYLL
;
A
#
# COMPACT_ATOMS: atom_id res chain seq x y z
N MET A 1 -9.40 22.83 -21.00
CA MET A 1 -8.48 22.12 -20.09
C MET A 1 -8.86 22.51 -18.67
N LYS A 2 -9.01 21.55 -17.75
CA LYS A 2 -9.33 21.85 -16.34
C LYS A 2 -8.05 21.72 -15.52
N VAL A 3 -7.76 22.70 -14.68
CA VAL A 3 -6.64 22.67 -13.74
C VAL A 3 -7.19 22.46 -12.34
N GLU A 4 -6.57 21.57 -11.58
CA GLU A 4 -6.86 21.36 -10.17
C GLU A 4 -5.56 21.50 -9.37
N ASN A 5 -5.60 22.28 -8.30
CA ASN A 5 -4.45 22.50 -7.43
C ASN A 5 -4.61 21.66 -6.15
N CYS A 6 -3.51 21.11 -5.68
CA CYS A 6 -3.40 20.33 -4.45
C CYS A 6 -1.99 20.49 -3.90
N ASP A 7 -1.78 20.13 -2.64
CA ASP A 7 -0.45 20.08 -2.05
C ASP A 7 0.27 18.78 -2.43
N VAL A 8 -0.48 17.68 -2.56
CA VAL A 8 0.03 16.37 -2.94
C VAL A 8 -0.89 15.69 -3.96
N VAL A 9 -0.31 15.13 -5.01
CA VAL A 9 -1.00 14.24 -5.96
C VAL A 9 -0.44 12.82 -5.84
N ILE A 10 -1.33 11.84 -5.63
CA ILE A 10 -1.01 10.41 -5.54
C ILE A 10 -1.64 9.72 -6.74
N ILE A 11 -0.82 8.97 -7.49
CA ILE A 11 -1.24 8.26 -8.71
C ILE A 11 -1.28 6.77 -8.40
N GLY A 12 -2.49 6.21 -8.39
CA GLY A 12 -2.77 4.81 -8.10
C GLY A 12 -3.42 4.62 -6.74
N SER A 13 -4.48 3.81 -6.71
CA SER A 13 -5.24 3.47 -5.50
C SER A 13 -4.97 2.05 -4.99
N GLY A 14 -3.76 1.53 -5.21
CA GLY A 14 -3.30 0.31 -4.55
C GLY A 14 -2.93 0.57 -3.09
N VAL A 15 -2.55 -0.47 -2.34
CA VAL A 15 -2.24 -0.39 -0.90
C VAL A 15 -1.25 0.73 -0.57
N ALA A 16 -0.18 0.87 -1.36
CA ALA A 16 0.82 1.91 -1.16
C ALA A 16 0.25 3.34 -1.30
N GLY A 17 -0.61 3.57 -2.29
CA GLY A 17 -1.24 4.87 -2.51
C GLY A 17 -2.21 5.24 -1.39
N LEU A 18 -3.01 4.27 -0.91
CA LEU A 18 -3.95 4.50 0.18
C LEU A 18 -3.23 4.75 1.51
N ILE A 19 -2.21 3.95 1.85
CA ILE A 19 -1.40 4.18 3.05
C ILE A 19 -0.71 5.54 3.00
N CYS A 20 -0.08 5.88 1.87
CA CYS A 20 0.54 7.20 1.70
C CYS A 20 -0.45 8.33 1.97
N ALA A 21 -1.67 8.26 1.40
CA ALA A 21 -2.67 9.30 1.62
C ALA A 21 -3.17 9.37 3.07
N LEU A 22 -3.24 8.23 3.78
CA LEU A 22 -3.69 8.16 5.18
C LEU A 22 -2.62 8.67 6.17
N THR A 23 -1.35 8.42 5.88
CA THR A 23 -0.20 8.86 6.71
C THR A 23 0.06 10.36 6.59
N LEU A 24 -0.30 10.99 5.48
CA LEU A 24 -0.19 12.44 5.31
C LEU A 24 -1.11 13.21 6.28
N ASP A 25 -0.58 14.33 6.79
CA ASP A 25 -1.30 15.22 7.70
C ASP A 25 -2.63 15.69 7.11
N LYS A 26 -3.63 15.92 7.98
CA LYS A 26 -4.96 16.39 7.57
C LYS A 26 -4.98 17.81 7.01
N SER A 27 -3.93 18.60 7.20
CA SER A 27 -3.79 19.93 6.62
C SER A 27 -3.53 19.93 5.11
N PHE A 28 -2.98 18.85 4.55
CA PHE A 28 -2.68 18.77 3.12
C PHE A 28 -3.94 18.51 2.29
N LYS A 29 -4.12 19.25 1.20
CA LYS A 29 -5.10 18.95 0.15
C LYS A 29 -4.50 17.90 -0.77
N ILE A 30 -5.09 16.71 -0.76
CA ILE A 30 -4.57 15.55 -1.48
C ILE A 30 -5.50 15.22 -2.65
N ILE A 31 -4.94 14.99 -3.83
CA ILE A 31 -5.66 14.37 -4.96
C ILE A 31 -5.17 12.93 -5.11
N LEU A 32 -6.06 11.97 -4.92
CA LEU A 32 -5.82 10.56 -5.18
C LEU A 32 -6.46 10.18 -6.54
N LEU A 33 -5.62 9.91 -7.53
CA LEU A 33 -6.02 9.60 -8.90
C LEU A 33 -5.92 8.10 -9.16
N THR A 34 -6.93 7.51 -9.79
CA THR A 34 -6.87 6.09 -10.19
C THR A 34 -7.51 5.85 -11.56
N LYS A 35 -6.90 4.96 -12.34
CA LYS A 35 -7.25 4.69 -13.75
C LYS A 35 -8.64 4.08 -13.93
N LYS A 36 -9.17 3.44 -12.89
CA LYS A 36 -10.47 2.77 -12.87
C LYS A 36 -11.19 3.11 -11.57
N LYS A 37 -11.89 2.14 -10.97
CA LYS A 37 -12.51 2.24 -9.66
C LYS A 37 -11.52 2.05 -8.53
N LEU A 38 -11.80 2.63 -7.38
CA LEU A 38 -10.95 2.61 -6.20
C LEU A 38 -10.61 1.19 -5.74
N LYS A 39 -11.57 0.26 -5.87
CA LYS A 39 -11.40 -1.17 -5.56
C LYS A 39 -10.73 -1.99 -6.67
N ASP A 40 -10.58 -1.46 -7.89
CA ASP A 40 -10.00 -2.18 -9.04
C ASP A 40 -8.47 -2.04 -9.02
N SER A 41 -7.81 -2.89 -8.21
CA SER A 41 -6.35 -2.95 -8.10
C SER A 41 -5.87 -4.37 -7.82
N ASN A 42 -4.61 -4.67 -8.18
CA ASN A 42 -3.99 -5.97 -7.85
C ASN A 42 -3.88 -6.19 -6.34
N SER A 43 -3.73 -5.12 -5.54
CA SER A 43 -3.74 -5.21 -4.08
C SER A 43 -5.05 -5.81 -3.55
N TYR A 44 -6.18 -5.51 -4.19
CA TYR A 44 -7.48 -6.07 -3.81
C TYR A 44 -7.58 -7.58 -4.07
N LEU A 45 -6.82 -8.08 -5.06
CA LEU A 45 -6.85 -9.48 -5.49
C LEU A 45 -5.86 -10.38 -4.74
N ALA A 46 -5.03 -9.82 -3.85
CA ALA A 46 -4.06 -10.62 -3.10
C ALA A 46 -4.76 -11.60 -2.14
N GLN A 47 -4.40 -12.88 -2.23
CA GLN A 47 -5.03 -13.95 -1.43
C GLN A 47 -4.21 -14.31 -0.20
N GLY A 48 -2.92 -14.62 -0.39
CA GLY A 48 -2.03 -15.21 0.62
C GLY A 48 -1.93 -14.37 1.89
N GLY A 49 -0.89 -13.53 1.97
CA GLY A 49 -0.73 -12.69 3.14
C GLY A 49 0.33 -11.62 3.01
N ILE A 50 0.68 -11.04 4.15
CA ILE A 50 1.74 -10.06 4.31
C ILE A 50 2.80 -10.62 5.27
N SER A 51 4.04 -10.68 4.83
CA SER A 51 5.15 -11.13 5.67
C SER A 51 5.57 -10.01 6.64
N VAL A 52 5.90 -10.39 7.88
CA VAL A 52 6.30 -9.47 8.95
C VAL A 52 7.41 -10.09 9.79
N CYS A 53 8.36 -9.28 10.23
CA CYS A 53 9.43 -9.71 11.13
C CYS A 53 8.85 -10.06 12.50
N ARG A 54 9.24 -11.21 13.07
CA ARG A 54 8.78 -11.69 14.37
C ARG A 54 9.83 -11.45 15.44
N GLY A 55 10.12 -10.17 15.69
CA GLY A 55 11.11 -9.73 16.65
C GLY A 55 12.56 -9.97 16.22
N LYS A 56 13.50 -9.62 17.10
CA LYS A 56 14.94 -9.52 16.77
C LYS A 56 15.57 -10.83 16.31
N GLU A 57 15.13 -11.96 16.84
CA GLU A 57 15.65 -13.29 16.50
C GLU A 57 15.25 -13.73 15.08
N ASP A 58 14.29 -13.04 14.48
CA ASP A 58 13.76 -13.35 13.16
C ASP A 58 14.36 -12.48 12.05
N ARG A 59 14.89 -11.32 12.41
CA ARG A 59 15.39 -10.30 11.49
C ARG A 59 16.39 -10.85 10.48
N GLU A 60 17.49 -11.44 10.95
CA GLU A 60 18.57 -11.90 10.07
C GLU A 60 18.11 -13.03 9.14
N GLU A 61 17.26 -13.92 9.63
CA GLU A 61 16.69 -14.97 8.79
C GLU A 61 15.73 -14.40 7.75
N TYR A 62 14.96 -13.36 8.07
CA TYR A 62 14.06 -12.71 7.11
C TYR A 62 14.85 -12.01 6.00
N ILE A 63 15.89 -11.26 6.36
CA ILE A 63 16.78 -10.61 5.40
C ILE A 63 17.36 -11.68 4.47
N GLU A 64 17.91 -12.75 5.03
CA GLU A 64 18.53 -13.82 4.25
C GLU A 64 17.52 -14.56 3.36
N ASP A 65 16.31 -14.87 3.87
CA ASP A 65 15.21 -15.45 3.09
C ASP A 65 14.88 -14.58 1.87
N THR A 66 14.83 -13.26 2.06
CA THR A 66 14.51 -12.27 1.01
C THR A 66 15.65 -12.16 -0.02
N LEU A 67 16.90 -12.13 0.44
CA LEU A 67 18.07 -12.09 -0.43
C LEU A 67 18.19 -13.36 -1.28
N ILE A 68 17.99 -14.54 -0.69
CA ILE A 68 18.01 -15.82 -1.42
C ILE A 68 16.91 -15.84 -2.48
N ALA A 69 15.68 -15.44 -2.13
CA ALA A 69 14.55 -15.41 -3.05
C ALA A 69 14.78 -14.45 -4.22
N GLY A 70 15.48 -13.33 -4.00
CA GLY A 70 15.89 -12.39 -5.04
C GLY A 70 17.21 -12.74 -5.73
N HIS A 71 17.77 -13.93 -5.50
CA HIS A 71 19.07 -14.37 -6.03
C HIS A 71 20.23 -13.41 -5.71
N TYR A 72 20.17 -12.76 -4.54
CA TYR A 72 21.12 -11.75 -4.06
C TYR A 72 21.29 -10.56 -5.02
N LYS A 73 20.29 -10.30 -5.89
CA LYS A 73 20.25 -9.11 -6.76
C LYS A 73 19.49 -7.94 -6.14
N ASN A 74 18.99 -8.12 -4.92
CA ASN A 74 18.34 -7.07 -4.16
C ASN A 74 19.36 -6.01 -3.74
N ASP A 75 18.87 -4.79 -3.53
CA ASP A 75 19.57 -3.83 -2.69
C ASP A 75 19.40 -4.27 -1.23
N ARG A 76 20.52 -4.56 -0.56
CA ARG A 76 20.50 -5.04 0.82
C ARG A 76 19.95 -4.00 1.79
N GLU A 77 20.27 -2.72 1.59
CA GLU A 77 19.81 -1.65 2.47
C GLU A 77 18.28 -1.53 2.39
N ALA A 78 17.71 -1.62 1.20
CA ALA A 78 16.26 -1.62 1.02
C ALA A 78 15.58 -2.85 1.68
N VAL A 79 16.22 -4.02 1.65
CA VAL A 79 15.71 -5.22 2.33
C VAL A 79 15.76 -5.06 3.85
N GLU A 80 16.83 -4.50 4.39
CA GLU A 80 16.96 -4.24 5.83
C GLU A 80 15.87 -3.27 6.30
N ILE A 81 15.63 -2.16 5.58
CA ILE A 81 14.53 -1.23 5.85
C ILE A 81 13.18 -1.96 5.82
N LEU A 82 12.92 -2.74 4.77
CA LEU A 82 11.67 -3.49 4.64
C LEU A 82 11.42 -4.42 5.83
N VAL A 83 12.45 -5.14 6.28
CA VAL A 83 12.33 -6.06 7.42
C VAL A 83 12.14 -5.30 8.72
N ASP A 84 12.94 -4.25 8.94
CA ASP A 84 12.95 -3.48 10.18
C ASP A 84 11.66 -2.66 10.38
N GLU A 85 11.05 -2.16 9.31
CA GLU A 85 9.80 -1.39 9.36
C GLU A 85 8.54 -2.27 9.30
N SER A 86 8.69 -3.58 9.05
CA SER A 86 7.54 -4.47 8.80
C SER A 86 6.55 -4.53 9.97
N GLU A 87 7.01 -4.55 11.22
CA GLU A 87 6.13 -4.59 12.41
C GLU A 87 5.29 -3.32 12.54
N GLU A 88 5.89 -2.14 12.31
CA GLU A 88 5.17 -0.87 12.36
C GLU A 88 4.21 -0.70 11.18
N ALA A 89 4.55 -1.24 10.00
CA ALA A 89 3.64 -1.30 8.86
C ALA A 89 2.38 -2.13 9.18
N ILE A 90 2.52 -3.28 9.85
CA ILE A 90 1.38 -4.09 10.31
C ILE A 90 0.55 -3.32 11.34
N LYS A 91 1.21 -2.66 12.30
CA LYS A 91 0.52 -1.83 13.30
C LYS A 91 -0.30 -0.72 12.64
N THR A 92 0.27 -0.03 11.65
CA THR A 92 -0.43 0.98 10.85
C THR A 92 -1.69 0.41 10.18
N LEU A 93 -1.61 -0.81 9.62
CA LEU A 93 -2.77 -1.48 9.03
C LEU A 93 -3.86 -1.78 10.07
N ILE A 94 -3.47 -2.31 11.23
CA ILE A 94 -4.40 -2.61 12.33
C ILE A 94 -5.08 -1.33 12.84
N GLU A 95 -4.32 -0.24 13.02
CA GLU A 95 -4.85 1.07 13.42
C GLU A 95 -5.86 1.63 12.41
N ASN A 96 -5.66 1.34 11.13
CA ASN A 96 -6.62 1.69 10.07
C ASN A 96 -7.78 0.69 9.92
N GLY A 97 -7.91 -0.29 10.83
CA GLY A 97 -9.07 -1.16 10.94
C GLY A 97 -8.90 -2.56 10.32
N VAL A 98 -7.71 -2.89 9.81
CA VAL A 98 -7.44 -4.23 9.28
C VAL A 98 -7.48 -5.26 10.41
N LYS A 99 -8.28 -6.31 10.23
CA LYS A 99 -8.41 -7.41 11.19
C LYS A 99 -7.74 -8.67 10.65
N PHE A 100 -6.47 -8.85 11.02
CA PHE A 100 -5.76 -10.09 10.73
C PHE A 100 -6.34 -11.26 11.55
N THR A 101 -6.21 -12.47 11.00
CA THR A 101 -6.69 -13.71 11.63
C THR A 101 -5.92 -13.96 12.94
N GLY A 102 -6.63 -14.28 14.01
CA GLY A 102 -6.05 -14.56 15.32
C GLY A 102 -7.09 -14.89 16.37
N ASP A 103 -6.65 -15.11 17.59
CA ASP A 103 -7.50 -15.34 18.77
C ASP A 103 -7.09 -14.47 19.96
N LYS A 104 -7.61 -14.78 21.16
CA LYS A 104 -7.29 -14.05 22.39
C LYS A 104 -5.81 -14.10 22.79
N LYS A 105 -5.03 -15.02 22.24
CA LYS A 105 -3.60 -15.21 22.51
C LYS A 105 -2.71 -14.49 21.50
N GLY A 106 -3.25 -14.07 20.35
CA GLY A 106 -2.54 -13.27 19.38
C GLY A 106 -2.88 -13.61 17.93
N LEU A 107 -2.10 -13.04 17.02
CA LEU A 107 -2.24 -13.24 15.58
C LEU A 107 -1.74 -14.62 15.15
N PHE A 108 -2.37 -15.18 14.12
CA PHE A 108 -1.93 -16.42 13.49
C PHE A 108 -1.04 -16.14 12.30
N TYR A 109 -0.07 -17.02 12.08
CA TYR A 109 0.94 -16.88 11.04
C TYR A 109 0.98 -18.14 10.19
N THR A 110 1.03 -17.96 8.88
CA THR A 110 1.33 -19.02 7.93
C THR A 110 2.76 -18.89 7.39
N ARG A 111 3.15 -19.82 6.53
CA ARG A 111 4.43 -19.86 5.83
C ARG A 111 4.20 -20.19 4.36
N GLU A 112 4.76 -19.37 3.48
CA GLU A 112 4.74 -19.55 2.04
C GLU A 112 6.17 -19.76 1.51
N GLY A 113 6.29 -19.93 0.18
CA GLY A 113 7.57 -20.14 -0.48
C GLY A 113 8.58 -19.03 -0.17
N GLY A 114 9.85 -19.42 -0.01
CA GLY A 114 10.95 -18.50 0.29
C GLY A 114 11.18 -18.23 1.78
N HIS A 115 10.24 -18.60 2.67
CA HIS A 115 10.39 -18.35 4.10
C HIS A 115 10.77 -19.61 4.89
N ARG A 116 11.74 -19.48 5.81
CA ARG A 116 12.11 -20.52 6.77
C ARG A 116 11.11 -20.61 7.93
N LYS A 117 10.65 -19.46 8.44
CA LYS A 117 9.72 -19.34 9.59
C LYS A 117 8.29 -18.98 9.19
N PHE A 118 7.34 -19.26 10.11
CA PHE A 118 5.94 -18.81 10.01
C PHE A 118 5.86 -17.33 10.36
N ARG A 119 5.68 -16.49 9.34
CA ARG A 119 5.78 -15.03 9.44
C ARG A 119 4.77 -14.26 8.59
N ILE A 120 3.83 -14.97 7.97
CA ILE A 120 2.86 -14.37 7.05
C ILE A 120 1.54 -14.21 7.76
N LEU A 121 1.11 -12.97 7.95
CA LEU A 121 -0.22 -12.61 8.44
C LEU A 121 -1.23 -12.65 7.29
N TYR A 122 -2.46 -13.05 7.60
CA TYR A 122 -3.51 -13.21 6.60
C TYR A 122 -4.90 -12.89 7.17
N CYS A 123 -5.85 -12.60 6.29
CA CYS A 123 -7.26 -12.45 6.61
C CYS A 123 -8.06 -13.49 5.82
N GLU A 124 -8.37 -14.62 6.45
CA GLU A 124 -8.98 -15.76 5.77
C GLU A 124 -8.21 -16.14 4.48
N ASP A 125 -8.89 -16.30 3.35
CA ASP A 125 -8.30 -16.54 2.02
C ASP A 125 -8.34 -15.28 1.12
N GLN A 126 -8.60 -14.10 1.70
CA GLN A 126 -8.84 -12.84 0.96
C GLN A 126 -8.08 -11.64 1.57
N THR A 127 -6.82 -11.83 1.97
CA THR A 127 -6.04 -10.81 2.70
C THR A 127 -6.05 -9.43 2.04
N GLY A 128 -5.82 -9.38 0.73
CA GLY A 128 -5.80 -8.14 -0.04
C GLY A 128 -7.11 -7.39 -0.01
N LYS A 129 -8.24 -8.09 -0.17
CA LYS A 129 -9.57 -7.49 -0.10
C LYS A 129 -9.82 -6.86 1.27
N TYR A 130 -9.60 -7.60 2.36
CA TYR A 130 -9.85 -7.09 3.71
C TYR A 130 -8.98 -5.87 4.07
N ILE A 131 -7.71 -5.90 3.66
CA ILE A 131 -6.81 -4.73 3.79
C ILE A 131 -7.38 -3.55 3.01
N MET A 132 -7.63 -3.75 1.71
CA MET A 132 -8.06 -2.66 0.83
C MET A 132 -9.41 -2.07 1.25
N GLU A 133 -10.38 -2.88 1.68
CA GLU A 133 -11.68 -2.39 2.15
C GLU A 133 -11.54 -1.53 3.40
N SER A 134 -10.73 -1.96 4.38
CA SER A 134 -10.47 -1.17 5.60
C SER A 134 -9.82 0.18 5.27
N LEU A 135 -8.81 0.19 4.40
CA LEU A 135 -8.12 1.42 4.01
C LEU A 135 -9.03 2.35 3.19
N ILE A 136 -9.85 1.79 2.29
CA ILE A 136 -10.80 2.57 1.49
C ILE A 136 -11.84 3.24 2.39
N GLU A 137 -12.37 2.53 3.38
CA GLU A 137 -13.30 3.12 4.36
C GLU A 137 -12.67 4.34 5.04
N ARG A 138 -11.43 4.21 5.52
CA ARG A 138 -10.70 5.34 6.13
C ARG A 138 -10.45 6.49 5.17
N ILE A 139 -10.13 6.20 3.91
CA ILE A 139 -9.91 7.23 2.90
C ILE A 139 -11.21 8.02 2.63
N LEU A 140 -12.35 7.34 2.59
CA LEU A 140 -13.66 7.97 2.35
C LEU A 140 -14.13 8.85 3.52
N GLU A 141 -13.61 8.62 4.74
CA GLU A 141 -13.84 9.47 5.92
C GLU A 141 -13.01 10.77 5.91
N ARG A 142 -12.11 10.96 4.94
CA ARG A 142 -11.18 12.10 4.89
C ARG A 142 -11.58 13.17 3.89
N ASP A 143 -12.14 14.26 4.39
CA ASP A 143 -12.55 15.42 3.59
C ASP A 143 -11.41 16.13 2.85
N ASN A 144 -10.17 15.97 3.31
CA ASN A 144 -8.98 16.56 2.69
C ASN A 144 -8.45 15.75 1.49
N ILE A 145 -9.02 14.57 1.22
CA ILE A 145 -8.63 13.69 0.12
C ILE A 145 -9.71 13.71 -0.97
N LYS A 146 -9.36 14.25 -2.13
CA LYS A 146 -10.20 14.21 -3.31
C LYS A 146 -9.85 13.02 -4.19
N ILE A 147 -10.79 12.10 -4.33
CA ILE A 147 -10.63 10.90 -5.15
C ILE A 147 -11.10 11.18 -6.59
N ILE A 148 -10.28 10.83 -7.57
CA ILE A 148 -10.61 10.92 -9.00
C ILE A 148 -10.46 9.55 -9.64
N GLU A 149 -11.59 8.83 -9.72
CA GLU A 149 -11.71 7.58 -10.46
C GLU A 149 -11.79 7.77 -11.98
N ASP A 150 -11.55 6.68 -12.70
CA ASP A 150 -11.62 6.58 -14.16
C ASP A 150 -10.75 7.63 -14.86
N CYS A 151 -9.59 7.94 -14.27
CA CYS A 151 -8.70 8.98 -14.71
C CYS A 151 -7.31 8.41 -14.97
N GLU A 152 -6.87 8.47 -16.22
CA GLU A 152 -5.59 7.93 -16.66
C GLU A 152 -4.51 9.00 -16.55
N PHE A 153 -3.44 8.72 -15.81
CA PHE A 153 -2.21 9.50 -15.85
C PHE A 153 -1.60 9.43 -17.25
N LEU A 154 -1.19 10.57 -17.79
CA LEU A 154 -0.61 10.67 -19.13
C LEU A 154 0.85 11.09 -19.09
N ASP A 155 1.16 12.16 -18.35
CA ASP A 155 2.49 12.74 -18.37
C ASP A 155 2.79 13.56 -17.10
N ILE A 156 4.07 13.81 -16.85
CA ILE A 156 4.55 14.69 -15.79
C ILE A 156 4.67 16.10 -16.35
N ILE A 157 4.29 17.09 -15.56
CA ILE A 157 4.56 18.50 -15.85
C ILE A 157 5.82 18.86 -15.06
N GLU A 158 6.92 19.10 -15.76
CA GLU A 158 8.21 19.37 -15.11
C GLU A 158 8.90 20.61 -15.69
N LYS A 159 9.75 21.22 -14.86
CA LYS A 159 10.65 22.29 -15.27
C LYS A 159 11.94 22.22 -14.46
N GLU A 160 13.10 22.27 -15.12
CA GLU A 160 14.42 22.31 -14.46
C GLU A 160 14.58 21.18 -13.43
N ASN A 161 14.25 19.93 -13.81
CA ASN A 161 14.25 18.74 -12.94
C ASN A 161 13.32 18.81 -11.71
N ASN A 162 12.35 19.73 -11.70
CA ASN A 162 11.31 19.78 -10.68
C ASN A 162 9.98 19.32 -11.27
N CYS A 163 9.36 18.32 -10.62
CA CYS A 163 7.99 17.92 -10.92
C CYS A 163 7.02 18.97 -10.34
N LEU A 164 6.29 19.65 -11.23
CA LEU A 164 5.32 20.70 -10.89
C LEU A 164 3.88 20.18 -10.87
N GLY A 165 3.63 18.98 -11.40
CA GLY A 165 2.31 18.37 -11.43
C GLY A 165 2.22 17.27 -12.48
N ILE A 166 0.98 16.95 -12.87
CA ILE A 166 0.70 15.91 -13.86
C ILE A 166 -0.35 16.34 -14.87
N LEU A 167 -0.28 15.71 -16.05
CA LEU A 167 -1.36 15.67 -17.01
C LEU A 167 -2.11 14.34 -16.87
N ALA A 168 -3.45 14.41 -16.80
CA ALA A 168 -4.30 13.23 -16.74
C ALA A 168 -5.57 13.40 -17.57
N LYS A 169 -6.12 12.27 -18.02
CA LYS A 169 -7.32 12.18 -18.85
C LYS A 169 -8.41 11.43 -18.12
N LYS A 170 -9.46 12.15 -17.73
CA LYS A 170 -10.69 11.54 -17.22
C LYS A 170 -11.46 10.90 -18.37
N LYS A 171 -11.76 9.61 -18.25
CA LYS A 171 -12.62 8.92 -19.21
C LYS A 171 -14.02 9.53 -19.14
N LYS A 172 -14.55 9.91 -20.30
CA LYS A 172 -15.98 10.18 -20.48
C LYS A 172 -16.60 8.89 -20.99
N TYR A 173 -17.46 8.27 -20.20
CA TYR A 173 -18.37 7.27 -20.73
C TYR A 173 -19.41 8.04 -21.56
N LEU A 174 -19.50 7.72 -22.84
CA LEU A 174 -20.69 8.06 -23.62
C LEU A 174 -21.79 7.15 -23.07
N LEU A 175 -22.78 7.75 -22.41
CA LEU A 175 -24.04 7.08 -22.08
C LEU A 175 -24.81 6.79 -23.36
#